data_AF-R9S633-F1
#
_entry.id   AF-R9S633-F1
#
_cell.length_a   1.000
_cell.length_b   1.000
_cell.length_c   1.000
_cell.angle_alpha   90.00
_cell.angle_beta   90.00
_cell.angle_gamma   90.00
#
_symmetry.space_group_name_H-M   'P 1'
#
loop_
_entity.id
_entity.type
_entity.pdbx_description
1 polymer ?
#
loop_
_entity_poly.entity_id
_entity_poly.type
_entity_poly.pdbx_seq_one_letter_code
_entity_poly.pdbx_strand_id
1 'polypeptide(L)'
;NVVLEKKFGSPLITNDGVTIAKEIELEDAFENMGAKLVAEVASKTNDVAGDGTTTATVLAQAMIREGLKNVTAGANPVGVRKGMEQAVAVAIENLKEISKPIEGKESIAQVAAISAADEEVGSLIAEAMERVGNDGVITIEESKGFTTELEVVEGMQFDRGYASPYMVTDSDKMEAVLDNPYILITDEKITNIQEILPVLEQVVQQG
;
A
#
# COMPACT_ATOMS: atom_id res chain seq x y z
N ASN A 1 15.51 8.48 -7.84
CA ASN A 1 15.67 7.22 -7.07
C ASN A 1 16.61 7.48 -5.91
N VAL A 2 16.28 6.94 -4.75
CA VAL A 2 17.08 6.99 -3.52
C VAL A 2 17.69 5.61 -3.30
N VAL A 3 18.92 5.58 -2.80
CA VAL A 3 19.62 4.34 -2.45
C VAL A 3 19.56 4.18 -0.94
N LEU A 4 18.99 3.07 -0.48
CA LEU A 4 18.83 2.72 0.93
C LEU A 4 19.78 1.58 1.26
N GLU A 5 20.57 1.77 2.31
CA GLU A 5 21.45 0.72 2.83
C GLU A 5 20.60 -0.40 3.44
N LYS A 6 20.97 -1.65 3.15
CA LYS A 6 20.43 -2.83 3.84
C LYS A 6 21.54 -3.47 4.65
N LYS A 7 21.22 -3.91 5.88
CA LYS A 7 22.18 -4.54 6.80
C LYS A 7 22.87 -5.78 6.21
N PHE A 8 22.21 -6.43 5.25
CA PHE A 8 22.71 -7.59 4.52
C PHE A 8 22.28 -7.50 3.06
N GLY A 9 23.11 -8.00 2.15
CA GLY A 9 22.82 -8.04 0.73
C GLY A 9 23.10 -6.74 -0.01
N SER A 10 22.47 -6.59 -1.18
CA SER A 10 22.60 -5.41 -2.02
C SER A 10 21.75 -4.25 -1.50
N PRO A 11 22.17 -2.99 -1.71
CA PRO A 11 21.36 -1.83 -1.35
C PRO A 11 20.04 -1.80 -2.14
N LEU A 12 19.00 -1.28 -1.51
CA LEU A 12 17.69 -1.11 -2.15
C LEU A 12 17.66 0.23 -2.90
N ILE A 13 17.33 0.19 -4.19
CA ILE A 13 17.11 1.40 -4.99
C ILE A 13 15.60 1.55 -5.17
N THR A 14 15.03 2.63 -4.63
CA THR A 14 13.58 2.86 -4.70
C THR A 14 13.23 4.31 -4.99
N ASN A 15 12.05 4.53 -5.56
CA ASN A 15 11.39 5.83 -5.71
C ASN A 15 10.16 5.97 -4.79
N ASP A 16 9.84 4.94 -4.00
CA ASP A 16 8.69 4.95 -3.10
C ASP A 16 8.95 5.80 -1.84
N GLY A 17 8.12 6.82 -1.66
CA GLY A 17 8.22 7.78 -0.56
C GLY A 17 8.02 7.15 0.82
N VAL A 18 7.14 6.16 0.99
CA VAL A 18 6.92 5.56 2.31
C VAL A 18 8.08 4.65 2.71
N THR A 19 8.62 3.87 1.78
CA THR A 19 9.82 3.05 2.02
C THR A 19 11.01 3.94 2.40
N ILE A 20 11.22 5.05 1.70
CA ILE A 20 12.29 6.01 2.03
C ILE A 20 12.04 6.64 3.41
N ALA A 21 10.82 7.12 3.68
CA ALA A 21 10.51 7.81 4.94
C ALA A 21 10.68 6.93 6.18
N LYS A 22 10.39 5.62 6.08
CA LYS A 22 10.54 4.66 7.18
C LYS A 22 12.00 4.44 7.58
N GLU A 23 12.92 4.46 6.62
CA GLU A 23 14.36 4.24 6.84
C GLU A 23 15.10 5.49 7.36
N ILE A 24 14.45 6.67 7.37
CA ILE A 24 15.05 7.88 7.91
C ILE A 24 15.06 7.82 9.45
N GLU A 25 16.25 7.89 10.02
CA GLU A 25 16.49 7.99 11.46
C GLU A 25 17.57 9.04 11.71
N LEU A 26 17.31 9.96 12.63
CA LEU A 26 18.22 11.06 12.97
C LEU A 26 18.82 10.84 14.36
N GLU A 27 20.08 11.24 14.54
CA GLU A 27 20.80 11.08 15.81
C GLU A 27 20.19 11.94 16.93
N ASP A 28 19.77 13.17 16.61
CA ASP A 28 19.10 14.04 17.58
C ASP A 28 17.65 13.59 17.81
N ALA A 29 17.28 13.43 19.08
CA ALA A 29 15.98 12.91 19.45
C ALA A 29 14.81 13.84 19.06
N PHE A 30 14.99 15.16 19.09
CA PHE A 30 13.94 16.12 18.72
C PHE A 30 13.75 16.19 17.21
N GLU A 31 14.86 16.20 16.46
CA GLU A 31 14.81 16.11 15.00
C GLU A 31 14.19 14.78 14.54
N ASN A 32 14.61 13.67 15.16
CA ASN A 32 14.08 12.34 14.84
C ASN A 32 12.57 12.25 15.13
N MET A 33 12.11 12.82 16.25
CA MET A 33 10.67 12.91 16.53
C MET A 33 9.91 13.64 15.42
N GLY A 34 10.43 14.76 14.94
CA GLY A 34 9.86 15.47 13.78
C GLY A 34 9.85 14.63 12.51
N ALA A 35 10.95 13.92 12.23
CA ALA A 35 11.05 13.02 11.08
C ALA A 35 10.02 11.88 11.16
N LYS A 36 9.84 11.26 12.33
CA LYS A 36 8.84 10.19 12.52
C LYS A 36 7.41 10.67 12.36
N LEU A 37 7.08 11.89 12.79
CA LEU A 37 5.75 12.48 12.54
C LEU A 37 5.47 12.66 11.03
N VAL A 38 6.47 13.07 10.25
CA VAL A 38 6.32 13.20 8.79
C VAL A 38 6.26 11.82 8.12
N ALA A 39 7.03 10.84 8.59
CA ALA A 39 6.95 9.47 8.10
C ALA A 39 5.57 8.84 8.36
N GLU A 40 4.93 9.19 9.48
CA GLU A 40 3.55 8.77 9.78
C GLU A 40 2.55 9.34 8.76
N VAL A 41 2.72 10.60 8.33
CA VAL A 41 1.90 11.19 7.26
C VAL A 41 2.03 10.37 5.97
N ALA A 42 3.25 10.04 5.56
CA ALA A 42 3.49 9.24 4.36
C ALA A 42 2.88 7.84 4.47
N SER A 43 3.07 7.17 5.63
CA SER A 43 2.51 5.84 5.87
C SER A 43 0.97 5.85 5.84
N LYS A 44 0.34 6.83 6.49
CA LYS A 44 -1.12 6.90 6.53
C LYS A 44 -1.73 7.18 5.16
N THR A 45 -1.06 7.98 4.33
CA THR A 45 -1.46 8.17 2.93
C THR A 45 -1.36 6.87 2.14
N ASN A 46 -0.27 6.12 2.32
CA ASN A 46 -0.12 4.81 1.67
C ASN A 46 -1.23 3.83 2.05
N ASP A 47 -1.57 3.73 3.35
CA ASP A 47 -2.61 2.81 3.83
C ASP A 47 -4.00 3.10 3.23
N VAL A 48 -4.30 4.36 2.93
CA VAL A 48 -5.63 4.80 2.47
C VAL A 48 -5.73 4.82 0.95
N ALA A 49 -4.67 5.21 0.25
CA ALA A 49 -4.70 5.47 -1.19
C ALA A 49 -3.74 4.60 -2.01
N GLY A 50 -2.71 3.99 -1.40
CA GLY A 50 -1.69 3.21 -2.11
C GLY A 50 -0.69 4.03 -2.96
N ASP A 51 -0.88 5.35 -3.09
CA ASP A 51 -0.02 6.27 -3.83
C ASP A 51 -0.07 7.68 -3.19
N GLY A 52 0.80 8.60 -3.64
CA GLY A 52 0.81 10.00 -3.22
C GLY A 52 1.60 10.28 -1.95
N THR A 53 2.36 9.31 -1.46
CA THR A 53 3.18 9.39 -0.24
C THR A 53 4.17 10.56 -0.29
N THR A 54 4.83 10.75 -1.44
CA THR A 54 5.74 11.88 -1.68
C THR A 54 5.00 13.22 -1.69
N THR A 55 3.85 13.30 -2.34
CA THR A 55 3.01 14.51 -2.38
C THR A 55 2.56 14.91 -0.98
N ALA A 56 2.09 13.95 -0.18
CA ALA A 56 1.69 14.19 1.20
C ALA A 56 2.86 14.71 2.06
N THR A 57 4.05 14.15 1.88
CA THR A 57 5.28 14.57 2.58
C THR A 57 5.65 16.03 2.26
N VAL A 58 5.60 16.41 0.97
CA VAL A 58 5.91 17.78 0.54
C VAL A 58 4.87 18.78 1.06
N LEU A 59 3.58 18.42 1.02
CA LEU A 59 2.52 19.26 1.57
C LEU A 59 2.66 19.44 3.09
N ALA A 60 2.97 18.36 3.82
CA ALA A 60 3.22 18.43 5.26
C ALA A 60 4.38 19.37 5.58
N GLN A 61 5.50 19.24 4.85
CA GLN A 61 6.64 20.14 5.02
C GLN A 61 6.26 21.61 4.81
N ALA A 62 5.52 21.92 3.73
CA ALA A 62 5.09 23.27 3.41
C ALA A 62 4.15 23.85 4.48
N MET A 63 3.16 23.07 4.93
CA MET A 63 2.22 23.46 5.98
C MET A 63 2.92 23.70 7.32
N ILE A 64 3.82 22.80 7.72
CA ILE A 64 4.59 22.94 8.97
C ILE A 64 5.46 24.20 8.91
N ARG A 65 6.19 24.41 7.81
CA ARG A 65 7.08 25.56 7.66
C ARG A 65 6.33 26.89 7.75
N GLU A 66 5.27 27.06 6.98
CA GLU A 66 4.50 28.32 6.99
C GLU A 66 3.69 28.47 8.30
N GLY A 67 3.19 27.37 8.87
CA GLY A 67 2.54 27.37 10.18
C GLY A 67 3.47 27.86 11.29
N LEU A 68 4.68 27.28 11.38
CA LEU A 68 5.70 27.68 12.36
C LEU A 68 6.09 29.14 12.20
N LYS A 69 6.30 29.60 10.96
CA LYS A 69 6.60 31.02 10.68
C LYS A 69 5.53 31.96 11.24
N ASN A 70 4.25 31.67 11.02
CA ASN A 70 3.15 32.49 11.54
C ASN A 70 3.07 32.43 13.08
N VAL A 71 3.28 31.26 13.67
CA VAL A 71 3.31 31.10 15.14
C VAL A 71 4.46 31.90 15.75
N THR A 72 5.66 31.85 15.16
CA THR A 72 6.82 32.65 15.63
C THR A 72 6.59 34.16 15.48
N ALA A 73 5.72 34.58 14.55
CA ALA A 73 5.29 35.97 14.40
C ALA A 73 4.20 36.38 15.42
N GLY A 74 3.79 35.48 16.32
CA GLY A 74 2.83 35.75 17.40
C GLY A 74 1.39 35.29 17.12
N ALA A 75 1.12 34.60 16.01
CA ALA A 75 -0.20 34.04 15.75
C ALA A 75 -0.53 32.90 16.71
N ASN A 76 -1.82 32.77 17.08
CA ASN A 76 -2.29 31.67 17.91
C ASN A 76 -2.24 30.34 17.13
N PRO A 77 -1.46 29.33 17.56
CA PRO A 77 -1.34 28.04 16.85
C PRO A 77 -2.69 27.33 16.63
N VAL A 78 -3.61 27.42 17.59
CA VAL A 78 -4.94 26.79 17.49
C VAL A 78 -5.77 27.48 16.41
N GLY A 79 -5.66 28.81 16.30
CA GLY A 79 -6.33 29.59 15.26
C GLY A 79 -5.80 29.27 13.86
N VAL A 80 -4.47 29.17 13.72
CA VAL A 80 -3.82 28.78 12.45
C VAL A 80 -4.28 27.39 12.02
N ARG A 81 -4.24 26.39 12.92
CA ARG A 81 -4.70 25.03 12.64
C ARG A 81 -6.16 25.01 12.16
N LYS A 82 -7.05 25.70 12.86
CA LYS A 82 -8.48 25.76 12.48
C LYS A 82 -8.67 26.41 11.11
N GLY A 83 -7.90 27.45 10.79
CA GLY A 83 -7.91 28.07 9.46
C GLY A 83 -7.44 27.11 8.36
N MET A 84 -6.39 26.32 8.64
CA MET A 84 -5.92 25.28 7.72
C MET A 84 -6.97 24.19 7.49
N GLU A 85 -7.64 23.71 8.55
CA GLU A 85 -8.74 22.73 8.45
C GLU A 85 -9.86 23.24 7.54
N GLN A 86 -10.27 24.51 7.69
CA GLN A 86 -11.29 25.13 6.85
C GLN A 86 -10.84 25.27 5.39
N ALA A 87 -9.58 25.68 5.15
CA ALA A 87 -9.04 25.80 3.80
C ALA A 87 -8.96 24.43 3.10
N VAL A 88 -8.55 23.38 3.83
CA VAL A 88 -8.51 22.00 3.31
C VAL A 88 -9.91 21.51 2.94
N ALA A 89 -10.93 21.80 3.75
CA ALA A 89 -12.31 21.41 3.44
C ALA A 89 -12.79 22.02 2.10
N VAL A 90 -12.53 23.31 1.89
CA VAL A 90 -12.87 23.99 0.62
C VAL A 90 -12.06 23.42 -0.54
N ALA A 91 -10.78 23.13 -0.34
CA ALA A 91 -9.94 22.52 -1.38
C ALA A 91 -10.48 21.15 -1.81
N ILE A 92 -10.90 20.30 -0.86
CA ILE A 92 -11.51 18.99 -1.13
C ILE A 92 -12.82 19.12 -1.91
N GLU A 93 -13.65 20.11 -1.56
CA GLU A 93 -14.90 20.38 -2.29
C GLU A 93 -14.62 20.73 -3.75
N ASN A 94 -13.68 21.64 -4.01
CA ASN A 94 -13.29 22.01 -5.37
C ASN A 94 -12.67 20.83 -6.14
N LEU A 95 -11.87 19.99 -5.47
CA LEU A 95 -11.30 18.79 -6.09
C LEU A 95 -12.40 17.81 -6.54
N LYS A 96 -13.49 17.67 -5.77
CA LYS A 96 -14.64 16.85 -6.16
C LYS A 96 -15.39 17.43 -7.36
N GLU A 97 -15.50 18.75 -7.45
CA GLU A 97 -16.17 19.42 -8.57
C GLU A 97 -15.42 19.24 -9.91
N ILE A 98 -14.08 19.21 -9.88
CA ILE A 98 -13.27 19.00 -11.09
C ILE A 98 -13.01 17.52 -11.39
N SER A 99 -13.37 16.62 -10.47
CA SER A 99 -13.20 15.18 -10.62
C SER A 99 -14.05 14.65 -11.78
N LYS A 100 -13.47 13.75 -12.57
CA LYS A 100 -14.17 13.07 -13.67
C LYS A 100 -14.13 11.56 -13.44
N PRO A 101 -15.25 10.85 -13.59
CA PRO A 101 -15.27 9.39 -13.57
C PRO A 101 -14.31 8.81 -14.63
N ILE A 102 -13.63 7.73 -14.29
CA ILE A 102 -12.78 6.98 -15.23
C ILE A 102 -13.71 6.16 -16.12
N GLU A 103 -13.60 6.36 -17.43
CA GLU A 103 -14.37 5.61 -18.44
C GLU A 103 -13.41 5.01 -19.47
N GLY A 104 -13.58 3.70 -19.70
CA GLY A 104 -12.85 2.96 -20.72
C GLY A 104 -11.41 2.59 -20.35
N LYS A 105 -10.85 1.69 -21.17
CA LYS A 105 -9.50 1.14 -21.00
C LYS A 105 -8.40 2.18 -21.07
N GLU A 106 -8.51 3.17 -21.97
CA GLU A 106 -7.50 4.20 -22.19
C GLU A 106 -7.27 5.04 -20.92
N SER A 107 -8.35 5.42 -20.24
CA SER A 107 -8.28 6.18 -18.98
C SER A 107 -7.60 5.39 -17.86
N ILE A 108 -7.89 4.08 -17.76
CA ILE A 108 -7.24 3.17 -16.79
C ILE A 108 -5.74 3.05 -17.10
N ALA A 109 -5.40 2.82 -18.38
CA ALA A 109 -4.01 2.69 -18.83
C ALA A 109 -3.22 3.96 -18.51
N GLN A 110 -3.80 5.14 -18.74
CA GLN A 110 -3.16 6.41 -18.44
C GLN A 110 -2.87 6.58 -16.94
N VAL A 111 -3.84 6.27 -16.07
CA VAL A 111 -3.65 6.38 -14.61
C VAL A 111 -2.57 5.41 -14.13
N ALA A 112 -2.65 4.14 -14.55
CA ALA A 112 -1.67 3.13 -14.19
C ALA A 112 -0.26 3.48 -14.70
N ALA A 113 -0.14 3.96 -15.94
CA ALA A 113 1.14 4.37 -16.53
C ALA A 113 1.77 5.55 -15.79
N ILE A 114 0.97 6.55 -15.39
CA ILE A 114 1.48 7.70 -14.62
C ILE A 114 1.97 7.25 -13.25
N SER A 115 1.22 6.39 -12.56
CA SER A 115 1.61 5.90 -11.22
C SER A 115 2.86 5.02 -11.27
N ALA A 116 2.94 4.12 -12.26
CA ALA A 116 4.10 3.25 -12.46
C ALA A 116 5.31 3.96 -13.12
N ALA A 117 5.10 5.15 -13.68
CA ALA A 117 6.04 5.84 -14.58
C ALA A 117 6.49 4.97 -15.78
N ASP A 118 5.60 4.10 -16.26
CA ASP A 118 5.85 3.10 -17.31
C ASP A 118 4.59 2.82 -18.14
N GLU A 119 4.66 3.06 -19.45
CA GLU A 119 3.53 2.84 -20.37
C GLU A 119 3.18 1.36 -20.57
N GLU A 120 4.16 0.46 -20.54
CA GLU A 120 3.96 -0.98 -20.70
C GLU A 120 3.19 -1.55 -19.50
N VAL A 121 3.62 -1.18 -18.29
CA VAL A 121 2.91 -1.55 -17.05
C VAL A 121 1.48 -1.02 -17.07
N GLY A 122 1.28 0.24 -17.47
CA GLY A 122 -0.06 0.82 -17.58
C GLY A 122 -0.97 0.06 -18.56
N SER A 123 -0.42 -0.35 -19.71
CA SER A 123 -1.15 -1.16 -20.69
C SER A 123 -1.52 -2.54 -20.16
N LEU A 124 -0.59 -3.22 -19.47
CA LEU A 124 -0.83 -4.53 -18.87
C LEU A 124 -1.92 -4.49 -17.80
N ILE A 125 -1.89 -3.48 -16.92
CA ILE A 125 -2.92 -3.28 -15.89
C ILE A 125 -4.29 -3.02 -16.52
N ALA A 126 -4.35 -2.19 -17.57
CA ALA A 126 -5.60 -1.90 -18.25
C ALA A 126 -6.17 -3.12 -18.98
N GLU A 127 -5.30 -3.96 -19.57
CA GLU A 127 -5.71 -5.23 -20.17
C GLU A 127 -6.18 -6.23 -19.12
N ALA A 128 -5.50 -6.33 -17.98
CA ALA A 128 -5.92 -7.16 -16.86
C ALA A 128 -7.32 -6.77 -16.39
N MET A 129 -7.53 -5.49 -16.07
CA MET A 129 -8.81 -4.92 -15.63
C MET A 129 -9.95 -5.15 -16.64
N GLU A 130 -9.67 -5.08 -17.94
CA GLU A 130 -10.67 -5.36 -18.98
C GLU A 130 -11.09 -6.84 -19.01
N ARG A 131 -10.15 -7.77 -18.76
CA ARG A 131 -10.43 -9.21 -18.74
C ARG A 131 -11.13 -9.67 -17.46
N VAL A 132 -10.73 -9.14 -16.29
CA VAL A 132 -11.28 -9.55 -14.98
C VAL A 132 -12.49 -8.71 -14.54
N GLY A 133 -12.72 -7.57 -15.19
CA GLY A 133 -13.73 -6.58 -14.82
C GLY A 133 -13.26 -5.67 -13.68
N ASN A 134 -14.01 -4.59 -13.42
CA ASN A 134 -13.63 -3.57 -12.41
C ASN A 134 -13.53 -4.11 -10.98
N ASP A 135 -14.25 -5.19 -10.67
CA ASP A 135 -14.26 -5.84 -9.36
C ASP A 135 -13.42 -7.14 -9.33
N GLY A 136 -12.66 -7.40 -10.40
CA GLY A 136 -11.79 -8.56 -10.49
C GLY A 136 -10.51 -8.40 -9.67
N VAL A 137 -9.87 -9.53 -9.36
CA VAL A 137 -8.64 -9.57 -8.55
C VAL A 137 -7.44 -9.61 -9.48
N ILE A 138 -6.46 -8.73 -9.23
CA ILE A 138 -5.18 -8.73 -9.92
C ILE A 138 -4.10 -9.07 -8.90
N THR A 139 -3.34 -10.13 -9.15
CA THR A 139 -2.18 -10.54 -8.34
C THR A 139 -0.90 -10.31 -9.13
N ILE A 140 0.19 -10.03 -8.42
CA ILE A 140 1.52 -9.82 -9.01
C ILE A 140 2.43 -10.93 -8.50
N GLU A 141 3.04 -11.66 -9.42
CA GLU A 141 3.99 -12.74 -9.14
C GLU A 141 5.35 -12.48 -9.78
N GLU A 142 6.42 -13.01 -9.18
CA GLU A 142 7.76 -12.89 -9.74
C GLU A 142 7.93 -13.90 -10.89
N SER A 143 8.08 -13.38 -12.11
CA SER A 143 8.32 -14.20 -13.29
C SER A 143 9.73 -14.79 -13.27
N LYS A 144 9.86 -16.05 -13.69
CA LYS A 144 11.16 -16.71 -13.95
C LYS A 144 11.72 -16.34 -15.33
N GLY A 145 10.92 -15.70 -16.18
CA GLY A 145 11.28 -15.25 -17.53
C GLY A 145 11.85 -13.83 -17.55
N PHE A 146 12.24 -13.37 -18.74
CA PHE A 146 12.69 -11.99 -18.96
C PHE A 146 11.54 -11.03 -19.30
N THR A 147 10.36 -11.56 -19.58
CA THR A 147 9.18 -10.82 -20.00
C THR A 147 8.11 -10.84 -18.93
N THR A 148 7.42 -9.72 -18.77
CA THR A 148 6.19 -9.63 -17.96
C THR A 148 5.05 -10.26 -18.75
N GLU A 149 4.35 -11.20 -18.13
CA GLU A 149 3.25 -11.92 -18.77
C GLU A 149 1.95 -11.68 -18.00
N LEU A 150 0.84 -11.57 -18.73
CA LEU A 150 -0.49 -11.48 -18.16
C LEU A 150 -1.20 -12.83 -18.32
N GLU A 151 -1.38 -13.54 -17.22
CA GLU A 151 -2.18 -14.76 -17.16
C GLU A 151 -3.49 -14.49 -16.43
N VAL A 152 -4.60 -14.94 -17.02
CA VAL A 152 -5.91 -14.90 -16.36
C VAL A 152 -6.17 -16.30 -15.84
N VAL A 153 -6.13 -16.44 -14.52
CA VAL A 153 -6.44 -17.69 -13.84
C VAL A 153 -7.87 -17.65 -13.34
N GLU A 154 -8.62 -18.71 -13.59
CA GLU A 154 -9.91 -18.90 -12.91
C GLU A 154 -9.65 -19.24 -11.45
N GLY A 155 -9.76 -18.22 -10.60
CA GLY A 155 -9.58 -18.32 -9.15
C GLY A 155 -10.80 -17.83 -8.38
N MET A 156 -10.69 -17.83 -7.06
CA MET A 156 -11.76 -17.39 -6.17
C MET A 156 -11.17 -16.68 -4.96
N GLN A 157 -11.68 -15.48 -4.67
CA GLN A 157 -11.33 -14.70 -3.48
C GLN A 157 -12.60 -14.42 -2.67
N PHE A 158 -12.47 -14.45 -1.35
CA PHE A 158 -13.52 -14.08 -0.41
C PHE A 158 -12.99 -13.05 0.59
N ASP A 159 -13.89 -12.24 1.17
CA ASP A 159 -13.56 -11.25 2.21
C ASP A 159 -13.39 -11.93 3.58
N ARG A 160 -12.36 -12.79 3.67
CA ARG A 160 -11.93 -13.52 4.88
C ARG A 160 -10.41 -13.65 4.88
N GLY A 161 -9.77 -13.17 5.95
CA GLY A 161 -8.34 -13.33 6.18
C GLY A 161 -7.99 -14.53 7.06
N TYR A 162 -6.71 -14.62 7.44
CA TYR A 162 -6.22 -15.62 8.38
C TYR A 162 -6.84 -15.46 9.78
N ALA A 163 -7.05 -16.58 10.47
CA ALA A 163 -7.63 -16.58 11.82
C ALA A 163 -6.67 -16.04 12.90
N SER A 164 -5.36 -16.04 12.62
CA SER A 164 -4.33 -15.61 13.55
C SER A 164 -3.17 -14.92 12.81
N PRO A 165 -2.59 -13.83 13.35
CA PRO A 165 -1.41 -13.18 12.78
C PRO A 165 -0.20 -14.12 12.61
N TYR A 166 -0.14 -15.21 13.36
CA TYR A 166 0.93 -16.21 13.23
C TYR A 166 0.87 -17.01 11.92
N MET A 167 -0.18 -16.86 11.13
CA MET A 167 -0.31 -17.48 9.82
C MET A 167 0.35 -16.67 8.68
N VAL A 168 0.85 -15.46 8.99
CA VAL A 168 1.59 -14.62 8.04
C VAL A 168 2.90 -15.31 7.65
N THR A 169 3.13 -15.47 6.35
CA THR A 169 4.38 -16.01 5.80
C THR A 169 5.23 -14.92 5.14
N ASP A 170 4.61 -13.86 4.63
CA ASP A 170 5.29 -12.63 4.18
C ASP A 170 5.02 -11.51 5.20
N SER A 171 6.03 -11.22 6.03
CA SER A 171 5.94 -10.18 7.07
C SER A 171 5.99 -8.75 6.55
N ASP A 172 6.49 -8.55 5.32
CA ASP A 172 6.61 -7.22 4.73
C ASP A 172 5.25 -6.77 4.16
N LYS A 173 4.53 -7.70 3.53
CA LYS A 173 3.18 -7.48 3.00
C LYS A 173 2.06 -7.83 3.97
N MET A 174 2.37 -8.52 5.07
CA MET A 174 1.40 -9.06 6.03
C MET A 174 0.42 -10.09 5.40
N GLU A 175 0.95 -10.96 4.54
CA GLU A 175 0.21 -11.94 3.75
C GLU A 175 0.52 -13.40 4.15
N ALA A 176 -0.42 -14.31 3.88
CA ALA A 176 -0.26 -15.75 4.07
C ALA A 176 -0.20 -16.44 2.70
N VAL A 177 1.02 -16.56 2.17
CA VAL A 177 1.33 -17.20 0.88
C VAL A 177 1.65 -18.69 1.13
N LEU A 178 0.93 -19.59 0.46
CA LEU A 178 1.10 -21.05 0.53
C LEU A 178 1.17 -21.62 -0.89
N ASP A 179 2.23 -22.38 -1.21
CA ASP A 179 2.39 -23.04 -2.50
C ASP A 179 1.68 -24.41 -2.54
N ASN A 180 0.85 -24.64 -3.55
CA ASN A 180 0.07 -25.88 -3.76
C ASN A 180 -0.60 -26.43 -2.47
N PRO A 181 -1.38 -25.62 -1.74
CA PRO A 181 -1.94 -26.04 -0.46
C PRO A 181 -3.11 -27.02 -0.64
N TYR A 182 -3.31 -27.88 0.36
CA TYR A 182 -4.59 -28.57 0.53
C TYR A 182 -5.62 -27.60 1.13
N ILE A 183 -6.85 -27.63 0.62
CA ILE A 183 -7.97 -26.81 1.11
C ILE A 183 -8.95 -27.70 1.88
N LEU A 184 -9.05 -27.50 3.20
CA LEU A 184 -10.07 -28.14 4.03
C LEU A 184 -11.36 -27.31 4.00
N ILE A 185 -12.44 -27.91 3.50
CA ILE A 185 -13.77 -27.29 3.47
C ILE A 185 -14.68 -28.03 4.45
N THR A 186 -15.28 -27.31 5.38
CA THR A 186 -16.27 -27.84 6.33
C THR A 186 -17.38 -26.80 6.56
N ASP A 187 -18.60 -27.28 6.77
CA ASP A 187 -19.76 -26.48 7.17
C ASP A 187 -19.90 -26.35 8.70
N GLU A 188 -19.06 -27.04 9.47
CA GLU A 188 -19.06 -27.02 10.93
C GLU A 188 -17.95 -26.13 11.51
N LYS A 189 -18.17 -25.63 12.73
CA LYS A 189 -17.13 -24.90 13.47
C LYS A 189 -16.15 -25.88 14.10
N ILE A 190 -14.89 -25.82 13.68
CA ILE A 190 -13.81 -26.56 14.32
C ILE A 190 -13.50 -25.91 15.68
N THR A 191 -13.88 -26.58 16.76
CA THR A 191 -13.59 -26.14 18.14
C THR A 191 -12.66 -27.09 18.87
N ASN A 192 -12.59 -28.35 18.42
CA ASN A 192 -11.74 -29.38 19.00
C ASN A 192 -10.75 -29.89 17.95
N ILE A 193 -9.47 -29.92 18.31
CA ILE A 193 -8.39 -30.38 17.43
C ILE A 193 -8.48 -31.88 17.12
N GLN A 194 -9.11 -32.68 17.98
CA GLN A 194 -9.26 -34.13 17.76
C GLN A 194 -10.08 -34.47 16.51
N GLU A 195 -10.98 -33.58 16.09
CA GLU A 195 -11.84 -33.76 14.91
C GLU A 195 -11.04 -33.63 13.61
N ILE A 196 -9.97 -32.83 13.61
CA ILE A 196 -9.14 -32.57 12.43
C ILE A 196 -7.80 -33.32 12.43
N LEU A 197 -7.40 -33.88 13.58
CA LEU A 197 -6.11 -34.58 13.73
C LEU A 197 -5.88 -35.66 12.65
N PRO A 198 -6.86 -36.54 12.35
CA PRO A 198 -6.66 -37.60 11.36
C PRO A 198 -6.40 -37.05 9.95
N VAL A 199 -7.00 -35.91 9.61
CA VAL A 199 -6.81 -35.25 8.31
C VAL A 199 -5.44 -34.59 8.27
N LEU A 200 -5.04 -33.89 9.33
CA LEU A 200 -3.71 -33.28 9.43
C LEU A 200 -2.59 -34.31 9.30
N GLU A 201 -2.72 -35.47 9.95
CA GLU A 201 -1.75 -36.56 9.84
C GLU A 201 -1.59 -37.07 8.40
N GLN A 202 -2.68 -37.16 7.65
CA GLN A 202 -2.64 -37.57 6.24
C GLN A 202 -1.95 -36.53 5.35
N VAL A 203 -2.19 -35.25 5.60
CA VAL A 203 -1.55 -34.15 4.86
C VAL A 203 -0.04 -34.13 5.13
N VAL A 204 0.37 -34.29 6.38
CA VAL A 204 1.80 -34.32 6.76
C VAL A 204 2.53 -35.53 6.20
N GLN A 205 1.86 -36.68 6.03
CA GLN A 205 2.49 -37.86 5.42
C GLN A 205 2.70 -37.76 3.90
N GLN A 206 2.00 -36.84 3.22
CA GLN A 206 2.14 -36.61 1.78
C GLN A 206 3.08 -35.45 1.43
N GLY A 207 3.45 -34.62 2.42
CA GLY A 207 4.47 -33.56 2.31
C GLY A 207 5.85 -34.03 2.76
#